data_AF-A0A9W9YWZ0-F1
#
_entry.id   AF-A0A9W9YWZ0-F1
#
_cell.length_a   1.000
_cell.length_b   1.000
_cell.length_c   1.000
_cell.angle_alpha   90.00
_cell.angle_beta   90.00
_cell.angle_gamma   90.00
#
_symmetry.space_group_name_H-M   'P 1'
#
loop_
_entity.id
_entity.type
_entity.pdbx_description
1 polymer ?
#
loop_
_entity_poly.entity_id
_entity_poly.type
_entity_poly.pdbx_seq_one_letter_code
_entity_poly.pdbx_strand_id
1 'polypeptide(L)'
;MELRGYLEWEGEANGIFYREEVPANGGRFTVLFLHGQAFSSQTWEDLGDQGRNLRGFVPVAPVGTDQHSESDYKNLQLPTLIVYGENDATLGVSSLRRLRNIPGSVIHMIKGAGHACYMKNADEFHENLDNFLKQAARMTATSIFYY
;
A
#
# COMPACT_ATOMS: atom_id res chain seq x y z
N MET A 1 -12.75 18.33 4.03
CA MET A 1 -13.07 18.60 2.62
C MET A 1 -12.59 17.39 1.87
N GLU A 2 -13.48 16.69 1.17
CA GLU A 2 -13.13 15.46 0.45
C GLU A 2 -12.44 15.84 -0.86
N LEU A 3 -11.23 15.33 -1.11
CA LEU A 3 -10.50 15.55 -2.36
C LEU A 3 -10.54 14.26 -3.17
N ARG A 4 -11.00 14.35 -4.42
CA ARG A 4 -11.04 13.24 -5.38
C ARG A 4 -10.51 13.73 -6.72
N GLY A 5 -9.72 12.91 -7.41
CA GLY A 5 -9.14 13.29 -8.68
C GLY A 5 -8.41 12.14 -9.36
N TYR A 6 -7.71 12.45 -10.45
CA TYR A 6 -6.82 11.54 -11.15
C TYR A 6 -5.40 12.08 -11.07
N LEU A 7 -4.43 11.22 -10.74
CA LEU A 7 -3.01 11.51 -10.90
C LEU A 7 -2.64 11.20 -12.35
N GLU A 8 -2.28 12.22 -13.11
CA GLU A 8 -1.80 12.05 -14.49
C GLU A 8 -0.33 11.65 -14.50
N TRP A 9 0.02 10.65 -15.33
CA TRP A 9 1.40 10.26 -15.59
C TRP A 9 1.58 9.99 -17.09
N GLU A 10 2.76 10.39 -17.60
CA GLU A 10 3.24 10.34 -19.00
C GLU A 10 2.25 9.82 -20.07
N GLY A 11 1.35 10.69 -20.53
CA GLY A 11 0.57 10.47 -21.75
C GLY A 11 -0.61 9.49 -21.65
N GLU A 12 -0.89 8.94 -20.47
CA GLU A 12 -2.04 8.05 -20.23
C GLU A 12 -3.32 8.87 -20.00
N ALA A 13 -4.27 8.77 -20.95
CA ALA A 13 -5.59 9.33 -20.75
C ALA A 13 -6.33 8.51 -19.67
N ASN A 14 -6.70 9.20 -18.57
CA ASN A 14 -7.44 8.72 -17.37
C ASN A 14 -6.65 8.37 -16.11
N GLY A 15 -5.32 8.53 -16.05
CA GLY A 15 -4.52 8.55 -14.80
C GLY A 15 -4.80 7.48 -13.73
N ILE A 16 -4.37 7.72 -12.49
CA ILE A 16 -4.71 6.90 -11.30
C ILE A 16 -5.77 7.64 -10.50
N PHE A 17 -6.96 7.06 -10.33
CA PHE A 17 -7.98 7.61 -9.45
C PHE A 17 -7.50 7.59 -8.00
N TYR A 18 -7.61 8.72 -7.31
CA TYR A 18 -7.36 8.80 -5.87
C TYR A 18 -8.52 9.51 -5.16
N ARG A 19 -8.69 9.15 -3.88
CA ARG A 19 -9.56 9.83 -2.93
C ARG A 19 -8.78 10.02 -1.64
N GLU A 20 -8.71 11.26 -1.19
CA GLU A 20 -8.12 11.64 0.08
C GLU A 20 -9.22 11.94 1.10
N GLU A 21 -9.06 11.36 2.28
CA GLU A 21 -9.92 11.60 3.43
C GLU A 21 -9.09 12.16 4.58
N VAL A 22 -9.45 13.36 5.03
CA VAL A 22 -8.80 14.04 6.16
C VAL A 22 -9.75 14.03 7.36
N PRO A 23 -9.38 13.39 8.50
CA PRO A 23 -10.19 13.41 9.71
C PRO A 23 -10.48 14.83 10.20
N ALA A 24 -11.63 15.05 10.84
CA ALA A 24 -12.05 16.37 11.34
C ALA A 24 -11.04 17.05 12.30
N ASN A 25 -10.21 16.25 12.98
CA ASN A 25 -9.19 16.74 13.90
C ASN A 25 -7.80 16.94 13.24
N GLY A 26 -7.74 16.87 11.90
CA GLY A 26 -6.50 16.79 11.14
C GLY A 26 -5.89 15.38 11.14
N GLY A 27 -5.22 15.02 10.04
CA GLY A 27 -4.45 13.80 9.95
C GLY A 27 -3.06 13.97 10.58
N ARG A 28 -2.64 13.03 11.44
CA ARG A 28 -1.27 13.01 11.99
C ARG A 28 -0.24 12.44 11.02
N PHE A 29 -0.70 11.68 10.03
CA PHE A 29 0.10 11.01 9.02
C PHE A 29 -0.78 10.57 7.86
N THR A 30 -0.16 10.25 6.74
CA THR A 30 -0.84 9.70 5.55
C THR A 30 -0.68 8.18 5.51
N VAL A 31 -1.72 7.47 5.07
CA VAL A 31 -1.67 6.04 4.74
C VAL A 31 -2.15 5.87 3.32
N LEU A 32 -1.39 5.13 2.53
CA LEU A 32 -1.65 4.93 1.12
C LEU A 32 -2.23 3.54 0.91
N PHE A 33 -3.43 3.54 0.36
CA PHE A 33 -4.17 2.35 -0.05
C PHE A 33 -4.07 2.19 -1.55
N LEU A 34 -3.44 1.11 -2.01
CA LEU A 34 -3.40 0.79 -3.44
C LEU A 34 -4.08 -0.55 -3.66
N HIS A 35 -5.12 -0.54 -4.49
CA HIS A 35 -5.74 -1.73 -5.05
C HIS A 35 -5.74 -1.61 -6.57
N GLY A 36 -5.35 -2.68 -7.26
CA GLY A 36 -4.98 -2.72 -8.68
C GLY A 36 -5.46 -1.60 -9.63
N GLN A 37 -4.53 -0.70 -9.97
CA GLN A 37 -4.03 -0.41 -11.33
C GLN A 37 -2.57 0.08 -11.14
N ALA A 38 -1.61 -0.61 -11.78
CA ALA A 38 -0.15 -0.40 -11.79
C ALA A 38 0.49 0.13 -10.48
N PHE A 39 1.01 -0.77 -9.64
CA PHE A 39 1.99 -0.40 -8.62
C PHE A 39 3.34 -0.19 -9.32
N SER A 40 3.68 1.07 -9.60
CA SER A 40 5.02 1.46 -10.03
C SER A 40 5.75 2.14 -8.87
N SER A 41 7.08 1.95 -8.79
CA SER A 41 7.97 2.72 -7.92
C SER A 41 7.94 4.21 -8.24
N GLN A 42 7.50 4.59 -9.45
CA GLN A 42 7.19 5.96 -9.83
C GLN A 42 6.16 6.58 -8.87
N THR A 43 5.22 5.80 -8.33
CA THR A 43 4.30 6.27 -7.28
C THR A 43 5.05 6.88 -6.09
N TRP A 44 6.20 6.33 -5.70
CA TRP A 44 7.01 6.85 -4.60
C TRP A 44 7.79 8.12 -4.98
N GLU A 45 8.23 8.21 -6.23
CA GLU A 45 8.89 9.40 -6.78
C GLU A 45 7.88 10.55 -6.98
N ASP A 46 6.69 10.24 -7.51
CA ASP A 46 5.58 11.16 -7.78
C ASP A 46 4.98 11.73 -6.49
N LEU A 47 4.98 10.95 -5.41
CA LEU A 47 4.56 11.43 -4.09
C LEU A 47 5.49 12.51 -3.54
N GLY A 48 6.73 12.63 -4.02
CA GLY A 48 7.67 13.69 -3.64
C GLY A 48 7.75 13.90 -2.12
N ASP A 49 7.66 15.16 -1.66
CA ASP A 49 7.64 15.51 -0.24
C ASP A 49 6.44 14.90 0.54
N GLN A 50 5.35 14.52 -0.13
CA GLN A 50 4.20 13.87 0.53
C GLN A 50 4.51 12.44 0.98
N GLY A 51 5.46 11.77 0.33
CA GLY A 51 5.97 10.47 0.76
C GLY A 51 6.62 10.51 2.15
N ARG A 52 7.13 11.67 2.58
CA ARG A 52 7.79 11.84 3.89
C ARG A 52 6.82 11.75 5.08
N ASN A 53 5.53 11.95 4.84
CA ASN A 53 4.47 11.79 5.84
C ASN A 53 3.77 10.43 5.80
N LEU A 54 4.19 9.54 4.89
CA LEU A 54 3.60 8.23 4.79
C LEU A 54 4.06 7.33 5.95
N ARG A 55 3.10 6.69 6.63
CA ARG A 55 3.37 5.78 7.75
C ARG A 55 3.01 4.34 7.48
N GLY A 56 2.38 4.06 6.35
CA GLY A 56 2.05 2.70 5.98
C GLY A 56 1.64 2.55 4.52
N PHE A 57 1.87 1.35 4.00
CA PHE A 57 1.48 0.93 2.67
C PHE A 57 0.63 -0.34 2.75
N VAL A 58 -0.52 -0.35 2.09
CA VAL A 58 -1.44 -1.50 2.09
C VAL A 58 -1.74 -1.93 0.65
N PRO A 59 -0.86 -2.74 0.01
CA PRO A 59 -1.15 -3.30 -1.30
C PRO A 59 -2.17 -4.44 -1.23
N VAL A 60 -3.19 -4.37 -2.09
CA VAL A 60 -4.11 -5.48 -2.35
C VAL A 60 -3.84 -6.07 -3.73
N ALA A 61 -3.16 -7.22 -3.77
CA ALA A 61 -2.77 -7.96 -4.97
C ALA A 61 -2.37 -7.06 -6.18
N PRO A 62 -1.43 -6.11 -6.04
CA PRO A 62 -1.18 -5.13 -7.09
C PRO A 62 -0.54 -5.75 -8.33
N VAL A 63 -0.85 -5.17 -9.50
CA VAL A 63 -0.15 -5.43 -10.77
C VAL A 63 1.13 -4.59 -10.85
N GLY A 64 2.09 -4.96 -11.72
CA GLY A 64 3.30 -4.16 -11.98
C GLY A 64 4.46 -4.39 -11.00
N THR A 65 4.31 -5.28 -10.01
CA THR A 65 5.37 -5.57 -9.04
C THR A 65 6.66 -6.14 -9.64
N ASP A 66 6.61 -6.65 -10.86
CA ASP A 66 7.74 -7.15 -11.64
C ASP A 66 8.55 -6.06 -12.36
N GLN A 67 8.04 -4.82 -12.38
CA GLN A 67 8.74 -3.66 -12.95
C GLN A 67 9.85 -3.12 -12.02
N HIS A 68 10.03 -3.72 -10.84
CA HIS A 68 11.00 -3.30 -9.84
C HIS A 68 11.99 -4.40 -9.47
N SER A 69 13.19 -3.96 -9.11
CA SER A 69 14.24 -4.84 -8.64
C SER A 69 13.91 -5.35 -7.23
N GLU A 70 14.47 -6.50 -6.87
CA GLU A 70 14.34 -7.02 -5.50
C GLU A 70 14.95 -6.06 -4.46
N SER A 71 16.01 -5.33 -4.83
CA SER A 71 16.64 -4.31 -3.99
C SER A 71 15.67 -3.17 -3.65
N ASP A 72 14.81 -2.75 -4.58
CA ASP A 72 13.85 -1.67 -4.32
C ASP A 72 12.90 -2.04 -3.18
N TYR A 73 12.40 -3.28 -3.18
CA TYR A 73 11.58 -3.80 -2.10
C TYR A 73 12.35 -3.91 -0.78
N LYS A 74 13.59 -4.41 -0.81
CA LYS A 74 14.41 -4.58 0.40
C LYS A 74 14.79 -3.25 1.06
N ASN A 75 14.94 -2.19 0.27
CA ASN A 75 15.30 -0.86 0.76
C ASN A 75 14.09 -0.07 1.30
N LEU A 76 12.87 -0.55 1.10
CA LEU A 76 11.67 0.11 1.58
C LEU A 76 11.53 -0.06 3.10
N GLN A 77 11.71 1.03 3.85
CA GLN A 77 11.57 1.05 5.32
C GLN A 77 10.15 1.36 5.80
N LEU A 78 9.18 1.25 4.90
CA LEU A 78 7.80 1.62 5.18
C LEU A 78 7.01 0.41 5.70
N PRO A 79 6.35 0.52 6.86
CA PRO A 79 5.45 -0.52 7.36
C PRO A 79 4.45 -0.91 6.27
N THR A 80 4.34 -2.20 5.97
CA THR A 80 3.55 -2.68 4.84
C THR A 80 2.63 -3.82 5.26
N LEU A 81 1.33 -3.70 4.96
CA LEU A 81 0.34 -4.78 5.09
C LEU A 81 -0.01 -5.31 3.69
N ILE A 82 0.51 -6.48 3.36
CA ILE A 82 0.28 -7.15 2.08
C ILE A 82 -1.01 -7.97 2.18
N VAL A 83 -2.00 -7.64 1.35
CA VAL A 83 -3.29 -8.33 1.32
C VAL A 83 -3.48 -9.05 -0.01
N TYR A 84 -3.92 -10.31 0.05
CA TYR A 84 -4.30 -11.09 -1.14
C TYR A 84 -5.35 -12.14 -0.80
N GLY A 85 -6.04 -12.67 -1.82
CA GLY A 85 -7.00 -13.77 -1.67
C GLY A 85 -6.35 -15.14 -1.87
N GLU A 86 -6.76 -16.14 -1.09
CA GLU A 86 -6.27 -17.53 -1.21
C GLU A 86 -6.45 -18.12 -2.63
N ASN A 87 -7.56 -17.79 -3.28
CA ASN A 87 -7.89 -18.25 -4.63
C ASN A 87 -7.40 -17.30 -5.74
N ASP A 88 -6.65 -16.24 -5.40
CA ASP A 88 -5.98 -15.39 -6.38
C ASP A 88 -4.65 -16.04 -6.84
N ALA A 89 -4.79 -17.04 -7.70
CA ALA A 89 -3.68 -17.85 -8.19
C ALA A 89 -2.74 -17.11 -9.17
N THR A 90 -3.05 -15.86 -9.56
CA THR A 90 -2.28 -15.09 -10.53
C THR A 90 -1.62 -13.87 -9.87
N LEU A 91 -2.39 -12.81 -9.62
CA LEU A 91 -1.87 -11.55 -9.13
C LEU A 91 -1.45 -11.69 -7.67
N GLY A 92 -2.25 -12.35 -6.84
CA GLY A 92 -1.92 -12.63 -5.44
C GLY A 92 -0.57 -13.33 -5.28
N VAL A 93 -0.32 -14.39 -6.07
CA VAL A 93 0.96 -15.13 -6.03
C VAL A 93 2.12 -14.29 -6.56
N SER A 94 1.94 -13.65 -7.72
CA SER A 94 3.02 -12.91 -8.38
C SER A 94 3.44 -11.65 -7.60
N SER A 95 2.47 -10.91 -7.06
CA SER A 95 2.72 -9.71 -6.24
C SER A 95 3.34 -10.08 -4.90
N LEU A 96 2.83 -11.12 -4.22
CA LEU A 96 3.35 -11.57 -2.93
C LEU A 96 4.83 -11.96 -3.02
N ARG A 97 5.24 -12.63 -4.09
CA ARG A 97 6.65 -13.05 -4.31
C ARG A 97 7.62 -11.87 -4.24
N ARG A 98 7.20 -10.68 -4.67
CA ARG A 98 7.99 -9.45 -4.67
C ARG A 98 7.83 -8.67 -3.37
N LEU A 99 6.58 -8.40 -2.97
CA LEU A 99 6.25 -7.57 -1.82
C LEU A 99 6.76 -8.17 -0.49
N ARG A 100 6.81 -9.49 -0.35
CA ARG A 100 7.34 -10.16 0.85
C ARG A 100 8.82 -9.83 1.15
N ASN A 101 9.55 -9.26 0.19
CA ASN A 101 10.93 -8.83 0.39
C ASN A 101 11.02 -7.48 1.12
N ILE A 102 9.91 -6.79 1.34
CA ILE A 102 9.84 -5.56 2.15
C ILE A 102 10.10 -5.93 3.63
N PRO A 103 11.13 -5.36 4.26
CA PRO A 103 11.43 -5.63 5.67
C PRO A 103 10.27 -5.29 6.59
N GLY A 104 9.92 -6.20 7.49
CA GLY A 104 8.85 -5.98 8.46
C GLY A 104 7.43 -5.97 7.85
N SER A 105 7.26 -6.41 6.61
CA SER A 105 5.94 -6.56 6.00
C SER A 105 5.11 -7.63 6.73
N VAL A 106 3.81 -7.35 6.88
CA VAL A 106 2.81 -8.27 7.42
C VAL A 106 2.00 -8.80 6.25
N ILE A 107 1.82 -10.12 6.18
CA ILE A 107 1.08 -10.78 5.11
C ILE A 107 -0.27 -11.22 5.65
N HIS A 108 -1.36 -10.81 4.99
CA HIS A 108 -2.72 -11.20 5.32
C HIS A 108 -3.41 -11.83 4.09
N MET A 109 -3.68 -13.13 4.20
CA MET A 109 -4.38 -13.90 3.17
C MET A 109 -5.83 -14.09 3.58
N ILE A 110 -6.77 -13.64 2.75
CA ILE A 110 -8.20 -13.85 2.97
C ILE A 110 -8.62 -15.21 2.40
N LYS A 111 -9.06 -16.12 3.27
CA LYS A 111 -9.45 -17.49 2.90
C LYS A 111 -10.65 -17.50 1.95
N GLY A 112 -10.63 -18.41 0.97
CA GLY A 112 -11.69 -18.58 -0.01
C GLY A 112 -11.92 -17.41 -0.97
N ALA A 113 -11.09 -16.35 -0.90
CA ALA A 113 -11.27 -15.14 -1.68
C ALA A 113 -10.40 -15.14 -2.95
N GLY A 114 -10.92 -14.58 -4.04
CA GLY A 114 -10.15 -14.32 -5.28
C GLY A 114 -9.47 -12.95 -5.24
N HIS A 115 -9.20 -12.37 -6.42
CA HIS A 115 -8.45 -11.11 -6.55
C HIS A 115 -9.06 -9.92 -5.79
N ALA A 116 -10.37 -9.68 -5.94
CA ALA A 116 -11.09 -8.66 -5.18
C ALA A 116 -11.40 -9.13 -3.75
N CYS A 117 -10.39 -9.56 -3.00
CA CYS A 117 -10.58 -10.27 -1.74
C CYS A 117 -11.26 -9.44 -0.64
N TYR A 118 -11.03 -8.13 -0.63
CA TYR A 118 -11.71 -7.17 0.25
C TYR A 118 -13.22 -7.10 0.02
N MET A 119 -13.71 -7.41 -1.18
CA MET A 119 -15.16 -7.49 -1.42
C MET A 119 -15.76 -8.79 -0.91
N LYS A 120 -14.97 -9.86 -0.85
CA LYS A 120 -15.42 -11.18 -0.40
C LYS A 120 -15.61 -11.24 1.10
N ASN A 121 -14.67 -10.68 1.86
CA ASN A 121 -14.74 -10.57 3.31
C ASN A 121 -14.28 -9.18 3.77
N ALA A 122 -15.18 -8.20 3.64
CA ALA A 122 -14.88 -6.82 3.98
C ALA A 122 -14.58 -6.63 5.47
N ASP A 123 -15.24 -7.39 6.35
CA ASP A 123 -15.04 -7.30 7.79
C ASP A 123 -13.63 -7.73 8.18
N GLU A 124 -13.17 -8.88 7.66
CA GLU A 124 -11.79 -9.36 7.88
C GLU A 124 -10.76 -8.37 7.33
N PHE A 125 -10.98 -7.82 6.14
CA PHE A 125 -10.11 -6.80 5.56
C PHE A 125 -10.04 -5.55 6.45
N HIS A 126 -11.18 -5.02 6.89
CA HIS A 126 -11.24 -3.82 7.73
C HIS A 126 -10.63 -4.04 9.12
N GLU A 127 -10.83 -5.21 9.73
CA GLU A 127 -10.22 -5.55 11.02
C GLU A 127 -8.69 -5.59 10.92
N ASN A 128 -8.15 -6.26 9.90
CA ASN A 128 -6.71 -6.32 9.68
C ASN A 128 -6.13 -4.95 9.37
N LEU A 129 -6.86 -4.15 8.60
CA LEU A 129 -6.47 -2.78 8.32
C LEU A 129 -6.43 -1.93 9.58
N ASP A 130 -7.49 -1.91 10.38
CA ASP A 130 -7.54 -1.14 11.62
C ASP A 130 -6.40 -1.55 12.59
N ASN A 131 -6.12 -2.85 12.69
CA ASN A 131 -4.99 -3.37 13.46
C ASN A 131 -3.63 -2.88 12.94
N PHE A 132 -3.45 -2.85 11.62
CA PHE A 132 -2.26 -2.29 11.00
C PHE A 132 -2.12 -0.78 11.24
N LEU A 133 -3.21 -0.02 11.09
CA LEU A 133 -3.23 1.43 11.33
C LEU A 133 -2.88 1.78 12.77
N LYS A 134 -3.41 1.03 13.74
CA LYS A 134 -3.06 1.17 15.17
C LYS A 134 -1.58 0.90 15.44
N GLN A 135 -0.96 -0.03 14.70
CA GLN A 135 0.48 -0.30 14.81
C GLN A 135 1.30 0.81 14.17
N ALA A 136 0.97 1.20 12.93
CA ALA A 136 1.65 2.27 12.20
C ALA A 136 1.59 3.61 12.95
N ALA A 137 0.47 3.93 13.60
CA ALA A 137 0.31 5.14 14.41
C ALA A 137 1.21 5.17 15.66
N ARG A 138 1.60 4.00 16.18
CA ARG A 138 2.49 3.87 17.35
C ARG A 138 3.97 3.94 16.98
N MET A 139 4.31 3.82 15.68
CA MET A 139 5.68 3.94 15.19
C MET A 139 6.08 5.43 15.15
N THR A 140 6.52 5.97 16.28
CA THR A 140 7.22 7.26 16.32
C THR A 140 8.55 7.14 15.57
N ALA A 141 8.92 8.16 14.79
CA ALA A 141 10.16 8.17 14.03
C ALA A 141 11.35 7.95 14.96
N THR A 142 12.05 6.83 14.84
CA THR A 142 13.39 6.70 15.40
C THR A 142 14.31 7.52 14.53
N SER A 143 14.70 8.71 14.98
CA SER A 143 15.84 9.42 14.39
C SER A 143 17.07 8.53 14.55
N ILE A 144 17.48 7.86 13.48
CA ILE A 144 18.80 7.22 13.43
C ILE A 144 19.77 8.34 13.05
N PHE A 145 20.47 8.88 14.05
CA PHE A 145 21.64 9.71 13.82
C PHE A 145 22.81 8.79 13.47
N TYR A 146 23.37 8.93 12.28
CA TYR A 146 24.70 8.43 11.97
C TYR A 146 25.70 9.53 12.33
N TYR A 147 26.71 9.20 13.15
CA TYR A 147 27.90 10.04 13.34
C TYR A 147 28.90 9.79 12.20
#